data_AF-A0A8K0UC87-F1
#
_entry.id   AF-A0A8K0UC87-F1
#
_cell.length_a   1.000
_cell.length_b   1.000
_cell.length_c   1.000
_cell.angle_alpha   90.00
_cell.angle_beta   90.00
_cell.angle_gamma   90.00
#
_symmetry.space_group_name_H-M   'P 1'
#
loop_
_entity.id
_entity.type
_entity.pdbx_description
1 polymer ?
#
loop_
_entity_poly.entity_id
_entity_poly.type
_entity_poly.pdbx_seq_one_letter_code
_entity_poly.pdbx_strand_id
1 'polypeptide(L)'
;MHPQLSDKRIACREFMQALDACHANNWKRLTGGCNQEKLALNKCLRKEVSWITNALFTVDQDPSYCQSIERSTRNRAAAKERRLKTEQAWRELHEDD
;
A
#
# COMPACT_ATOMS: atom_id res chain seq x y z
N MET A 1 13.41 5.27 -13.75
CA MET A 1 12.10 5.01 -14.37
C MET A 1 11.95 3.50 -14.56
N HIS A 2 10.79 2.94 -14.22
CA HIS A 2 10.53 1.49 -14.26
C HIS A 2 10.25 1.04 -15.71
N PRO A 3 10.90 -0.01 -16.24
CA PRO A 3 10.81 -0.40 -17.65
C PRO A 3 9.51 -1.14 -18.06
N GLN A 4 8.70 -1.61 -17.11
CA GLN A 4 7.63 -2.62 -17.34
C GLN A 4 6.19 -2.08 -17.54
N LEU A 5 5.97 -0.97 -18.27
CA LEU A 5 4.60 -0.49 -18.54
C LEU A 5 4.41 -0.11 -20.02
N SER A 6 4.32 -1.07 -20.95
CA SER A 6 4.14 -0.75 -22.38
C SER A 6 2.82 0.00 -22.66
N ASP A 7 1.70 -0.50 -22.15
CA ASP A 7 0.37 -0.04 -22.57
C ASP A 7 -0.05 1.23 -21.83
N LYS A 8 0.23 1.28 -20.52
CA LYS A 8 0.03 2.48 -19.69
C LYS A 8 0.97 3.62 -20.07
N ARG A 9 2.13 3.34 -20.69
CA ARG A 9 3.00 4.38 -21.27
C ARG A 9 2.37 5.07 -22.46
N ILE A 10 1.53 4.39 -23.23
CA ILE A 10 0.81 5.01 -24.35
C ILE A 10 -0.31 5.91 -23.80
N ALA A 11 -1.12 5.40 -22.87
CA ALA A 11 -2.26 6.13 -22.30
C ALA A 11 -1.85 7.33 -21.41
N CYS A 12 -0.77 7.23 -20.64
CA CYS A 12 -0.31 8.28 -19.72
C CYS A 12 0.94 9.02 -20.22
N ARG A 13 1.23 8.96 -21.53
CA ARG A 13 2.45 9.49 -22.16
C ARG A 13 2.74 10.94 -21.78
N GLU A 14 1.71 11.79 -21.86
CA GLU A 14 1.83 13.24 -21.63
C GLU A 14 2.24 13.55 -20.18
N PHE A 15 1.69 12.82 -19.21
CA PHE A 15 2.05 12.97 -17.79
C PHE A 15 3.47 12.47 -17.49
N MET A 16 3.95 11.45 -18.22
CA MET A 16 5.33 10.98 -18.08
C MET A 16 6.31 12.00 -18.66
N GLN A 17 6.01 12.59 -19.82
CA GLN A 17 6.82 13.64 -20.43
C GLN A 17 6.90 14.89 -19.54
N ALA A 18 5.79 15.29 -18.92
CA ALA A 18 5.78 16.41 -17.97
C ALA A 18 6.68 16.13 -16.74
N LEU A 19 6.64 14.91 -16.21
CA LEU A 19 7.49 14.51 -15.09
C LEU A 19 8.97 14.42 -15.49
N ASP A 20 9.27 13.87 -16.66
CA ASP A 20 10.64 13.80 -17.21
C ASP A 20 11.21 15.20 -17.46
N ALA A 21 10.39 16.12 -17.98
CA ALA A 21 10.77 17.52 -18.14
C ALA A 21 11.04 18.21 -16.79
N CYS A 22 10.25 17.93 -15.76
CA CYS A 22 10.53 18.45 -14.42
C CYS A 22 11.82 17.87 -13.82
N HIS A 23 12.07 16.57 -14.05
CA HIS A 23 13.29 15.89 -13.61
C HIS A 23 14.56 16.31 -14.36
N ALA A 24 14.44 17.03 -15.48
CA ALA A 24 15.59 17.67 -16.12
C ALA A 24 16.29 18.67 -15.16
N ASN A 25 15.56 19.18 -14.16
CA ASN A 25 16.15 19.92 -13.05
C ASN A 25 16.40 18.99 -11.86
N ASN A 26 17.66 18.63 -11.65
CA ASN A 26 18.07 17.76 -10.54
C ASN A 26 17.70 18.32 -9.15
N TRP A 27 17.70 19.64 -8.98
CA TRP A 27 17.31 20.26 -7.71
C TRP A 27 15.83 20.03 -7.41
N LYS A 28 14.94 20.35 -8.36
CA LYS A 28 13.49 20.08 -8.22
C LYS A 28 13.18 18.60 -8.03
N ARG A 29 13.96 17.70 -8.65
CA ARG A 29 13.83 16.25 -8.45
C ARG A 29 14.15 15.85 -7.01
N LEU A 30 15.21 16.40 -6.43
CA LEU A 30 15.68 16.04 -5.09
C LEU A 30 14.86 16.71 -3.98
N THR A 31 14.40 17.95 -4.18
CA THR A 31 13.64 18.70 -3.18
C THR A 31 12.14 18.41 -3.19
N GLY A 32 11.66 17.52 -4.07
CA GLY A 32 10.23 17.23 -4.22
C GLY A 32 9.44 18.31 -4.97
N GLY A 33 10.12 19.18 -5.73
CA GLY A 33 9.49 20.22 -6.55
C GLY A 33 8.65 19.70 -7.72
N CYS A 34 8.73 18.40 -8.06
CA CYS A 34 7.97 17.74 -9.13
C CYS A 34 6.75 16.95 -8.63
N ASN A 35 6.26 17.26 -7.43
CA ASN A 35 5.18 16.49 -6.79
C ASN A 35 3.84 16.61 -7.51
N GLN A 36 3.56 17.72 -8.19
CA GLN A 36 2.30 17.93 -8.89
C GLN A 36 2.20 17.04 -10.14
N GLU A 37 3.28 16.99 -10.92
CA GLU A 37 3.44 16.16 -12.10
C GLU A 37 3.39 14.68 -11.72
N LYS A 38 4.05 14.32 -10.60
CA LYS A 38 3.98 12.98 -10.02
C LYS A 38 2.55 12.61 -9.60
N LEU A 39 1.80 13.53 -8.99
CA LEU A 39 0.41 13.29 -8.61
C LEU A 39 -0.51 13.14 -9.83
N ALA A 40 -0.31 13.96 -10.86
CA ALA A 40 -1.06 13.87 -12.11
C ALA A 40 -0.80 12.54 -12.84
N LEU A 41 0.47 12.11 -12.93
CA LEU A 41 0.83 10.80 -13.45
C LEU A 41 0.20 9.66 -12.62
N ASN A 42 0.24 9.75 -11.29
CA ASN A 42 -0.39 8.78 -10.41
C ASN A 42 -1.92 8.71 -10.61
N LYS A 43 -2.59 9.84 -10.83
CA LYS A 43 -4.02 9.86 -11.17
C LYS A 43 -4.30 9.14 -12.49
N CYS A 44 -3.47 9.35 -13.51
CA CYS A 44 -3.60 8.67 -14.79
C CYS A 44 -3.38 7.16 -14.66
N LEU A 45 -2.29 6.74 -14.01
CA LEU A 45 -1.97 5.33 -13.78
C LEU A 45 -3.00 4.60 -12.91
N ARG A 46 -3.74 5.35 -12.08
CA ARG A 46 -4.82 4.85 -11.22
C ARG A 46 -6.22 4.96 -11.85
N LYS A 47 -6.37 5.54 -13.05
CA LYS A 47 -7.68 5.77 -13.69
C LYS A 47 -8.41 4.49 -14.11
N GLU A 48 -7.81 3.32 -13.87
CA GLU A 48 -8.41 1.99 -14.09
C GLU A 48 -8.40 1.12 -12.82
N VAL A 49 -8.34 1.73 -11.63
CA VAL A 49 -8.23 0.99 -10.37
C VAL A 49 -9.58 0.90 -9.63
N SER A 50 -10.53 1.79 -9.92
CA SER A 50 -11.78 1.90 -9.16
C SER A 50 -12.77 0.72 -9.33
N TRP A 51 -12.70 -0.03 -10.42
CA TRP A 51 -13.55 -1.21 -10.63
C TRP A 51 -12.79 -2.54 -10.47
N ILE A 52 -11.45 -2.47 -10.38
CA ILE A 52 -10.53 -3.62 -10.33
C ILE A 52 -9.97 -3.86 -8.91
N THR A 53 -10.07 -2.91 -7.99
CA THR A 53 -9.53 -3.05 -6.60
C THR A 53 -10.11 -4.19 -5.78
N ASN A 54 -11.19 -4.83 -6.24
CA ASN A 54 -11.69 -6.04 -5.61
C ASN A 54 -11.32 -7.35 -6.32
N ALA A 55 -10.65 -7.34 -7.49
CA ALA A 55 -10.45 -8.59 -8.25
C ALA A 55 -9.11 -8.80 -9.00
N LEU A 56 -8.26 -7.80 -9.30
CA LEU A 56 -6.97 -8.06 -10.00
C LEU A 56 -5.69 -7.67 -9.25
N PHE A 57 -5.70 -7.57 -7.92
CA PHE A 57 -4.46 -7.41 -7.13
C PHE A 57 -3.89 -8.78 -6.69
N THR A 58 -3.75 -9.74 -7.61
CA THR A 58 -3.26 -11.11 -7.27
C THR A 58 -2.10 -11.61 -8.13
N VAL A 59 -1.54 -10.82 -9.05
CA VAL A 59 -0.44 -11.28 -9.92
C VAL A 59 0.95 -10.74 -9.58
N ASP A 60 1.09 -9.76 -8.66
CA ASP A 60 2.40 -9.19 -8.27
C ASP A 60 2.59 -9.01 -6.74
N GLN A 61 1.86 -9.75 -5.90
CA GLN A 61 2.12 -9.71 -4.46
C GLN A 61 3.31 -10.62 -4.14
N ASP A 62 4.47 -10.02 -3.85
CA ASP A 62 5.61 -10.70 -3.22
C ASP A 62 5.13 -11.60 -2.06
N PRO A 63 5.47 -12.90 -2.03
CA PRO A 63 5.10 -13.83 -0.96
C PRO A 63 5.36 -13.30 0.46
N SER A 64 6.35 -12.40 0.62
CA SER A 64 6.69 -11.76 1.90
C SER A 64 5.56 -10.89 2.48
N TYR A 65 4.73 -10.27 1.64
CA TYR A 65 3.68 -9.35 2.09
C TYR A 65 2.44 -10.10 2.60
N CYS A 66 2.01 -11.16 1.91
CA CYS A 66 0.92 -12.02 2.39
C CYS A 66 1.27 -12.64 3.76
N GLN A 67 2.52 -13.11 3.92
CA GLN A 67 3.01 -13.65 5.18
C GLN A 67 3.01 -12.62 6.32
N SER A 68 3.31 -11.36 6.03
CA SER A 68 3.29 -10.26 7.00
C SER A 68 1.87 -9.95 7.49
N ILE A 69 0.90 -9.87 6.57
CA ILE A 69 -0.50 -9.64 6.89
C ILE A 69 -1.06 -10.81 7.71
N GLU A 70 -0.81 -12.06 7.30
CA GLU A 70 -1.22 -13.26 8.05
C GLU A 70 -0.59 -13.37 9.44
N ARG A 71 0.67 -12.94 9.59
CA ARG A 71 1.32 -12.89 10.90
C ARG A 71 0.68 -11.81 11.78
N SER A 72 0.40 -10.64 11.21
CA SER A 72 -0.26 -9.54 11.91
C SER A 72 -1.68 -9.91 12.37
N THR A 73 -2.46 -10.59 11.53
CA THR A 73 -3.80 -11.07 11.88
C THR A 73 -3.75 -12.13 12.99
N ARG A 74 -2.85 -13.12 12.88
CA ARG A 74 -2.63 -14.13 13.93
C ARG A 74 -2.17 -13.50 15.25
N ASN A 75 -1.24 -12.55 15.21
CA ASN A 75 -0.78 -11.85 16.41
C ASN A 75 -1.90 -11.07 17.10
N ARG A 76 -2.76 -10.39 16.33
CA ARG A 76 -3.94 -9.69 16.85
C ARG A 76 -4.95 -10.67 17.47
N ALA A 77 -5.21 -11.81 16.83
CA ALA A 77 -6.10 -12.84 17.36
C ALA A 77 -5.57 -13.41 18.68
N ALA A 78 -4.30 -13.81 18.71
CA ALA A 78 -3.66 -14.33 19.91
C ALA A 78 -3.59 -13.30 21.05
N ALA A 79 -3.42 -12.01 20.74
CA ALA A 79 -3.47 -10.95 21.74
C ALA A 79 -4.86 -10.78 22.36
N LYS A 80 -5.93 -10.89 21.56
CA LYS A 80 -7.31 -10.87 22.06
C LYS A 80 -7.58 -12.08 22.97
N GLU A 81 -7.13 -13.26 22.57
CA GLU A 81 -7.28 -14.48 23.37
C GLU A 81 -6.56 -14.36 24.72
N ARG A 82 -5.33 -13.84 24.75
CA ARG A 82 -4.60 -13.61 26.01
C ARG A 82 -5.32 -12.62 26.93
N ARG A 83 -5.93 -11.57 26.38
CA ARG A 83 -6.73 -10.62 27.17
C ARG A 83 -7.95 -11.29 27.78
N LEU A 84 -8.70 -12.07 26.99
CA LEU A 84 -9.86 -12.81 27.48
C LEU A 84 -9.48 -13.81 28.58
N LYS A 85 -8.38 -14.57 28.41
CA LYS A 85 -7.87 -15.47 29.45
C LYS A 85 -7.47 -14.74 30.73
N THR A 86 -6.86 -13.56 30.58
CA THR A 86 -6.48 -12.72 31.72
C THR A 86 -7.72 -12.20 32.44
N GLU A 87 -8.69 -11.64 31.72
CA GLU A 87 -9.97 -11.17 32.28
C GLU A 87 -10.75 -12.30 32.95
N GLN A 88 -10.76 -13.50 32.36
CA GLN A 88 -11.39 -14.67 32.94
C GLN A 88 -10.69 -15.12 34.22
N ALA A 89 -9.35 -15.23 34.22
CA ALA A 89 -8.58 -15.60 35.42
C ALA A 89 -8.76 -14.57 36.55
N TRP A 90 -8.81 -13.27 36.23
CA TRP A 90 -9.15 -12.25 37.22
C TRP A 90 -10.56 -12.43 37.75
N ARG A 91 -11.54 -12.75 36.89
CA ARG A 91 -12.93 -12.97 37.31
C ARG A 91 -13.06 -14.17 38.24
N GLU A 92 -12.41 -15.29 37.92
CA GLU A 92 -12.39 -16.50 38.75
C GLU A 92 -11.78 -16.22 40.13
N LEU A 93 -10.69 -15.44 40.21
CA LEU A 93 -10.08 -15.05 41.49
C LEU A 93 -10.96 -14.14 42.36
N HIS A 94 -11.86 -13.34 41.76
CA HIS A 94 -12.76 -12.43 42.49
C HIS A 94 -14.11 -13.07 42.85
N GLU A 95 -14.34 -14.34 42.50
CA GLU A 95 -15.57 -15.08 42.85
C GLU A 95 -15.46 -15.76 44.24
N ASP A 96 -14.24 -15.86 44.78
CA ASP A 96 -13.93 -16.49 46.07
C ASP A 96 -13.80 -15.48 47.26
N ASP A 97 -14.05 -14.18 47.06
CA ASP A 97 -14.10 -13.10 48.08
C ASP A 97 -15.54 -12.63 48.37
#